data_AF-A0A6A6KN13-F1
#
_entry.id   AF-A0A6A6KN13-F1
#
_cell.length_a   1.000
_cell.length_b   1.000
_cell.length_c   1.000
_cell.angle_alpha   90.00
_cell.angle_beta   90.00
_cell.angle_gamma   90.00
#
_symmetry.space_group_name_H-M   'P 1'
#
loop_
_entity.id
_entity.type
_entity.pdbx_description
1 polymer ?
#
loop_
_entity_poly.entity_id
_entity_poly.type
_entity_poly.pdbx_seq_one_letter_code
_entity_poly.pdbx_strand_id
1 'polypeptide(L)'
;MVFLRVGSGQNVDPVGPDGGGRREMVPAMFIFGDSLIDNGNNNDLPSFAKANYFPYGIDFNGGPTGRFSNGYTMVDEIAELLGLPLIPPYSEASGDAVLHGLNYASAAAGILDITGRNFVSRIPFNQQIRNFQNTLNQITDNLGAMGVARAIGKSIFFVGMGSNDYLNNYLMPNYPTKNQYNAQQFADLLVQQYNQQLTTLYNLGARKFVLAGLGLMGCIPSILAQSPAGQCSEAVNQLILPFNENVKTMMNNFNTNLPGARFIYLDVTRMFREILANSAAYGFSVINRGCCGIGEIEVRLHVFHSRLLVRIGNNTSSGMHSTQQKL
;
A
#
# COMPACT_ATOMS: atom_id res chain seq x y z
N MET A 1 -1.04 5.40 15.95
CA MET A 1 -2.27 4.62 15.66
C MET A 1 -3.45 5.58 15.44
N VAL A 2 -4.35 5.37 14.50
CA VAL A 2 -5.61 6.13 14.44
C VAL A 2 -6.72 5.08 14.37
N PHE A 3 -7.63 5.06 15.34
CA PHE A 3 -8.88 4.30 15.21
C PHE A 3 -9.96 5.26 14.76
N LEU A 4 -10.81 4.76 13.88
CA LEU A 4 -12.02 5.43 13.41
C LEU A 4 -13.20 4.56 13.80
N ARG A 5 -13.98 5.03 14.76
CA ARG A 5 -15.36 4.56 14.93
C ARG A 5 -16.22 5.43 14.03
N VAL A 6 -16.62 4.91 12.87
CA VAL A 6 -17.74 5.48 12.12
C VAL A 6 -19.00 5.20 12.92
N GLY A 7 -19.73 6.27 13.28
CA GLY A 7 -21.01 6.16 13.97
C GLY A 7 -21.97 5.25 13.19
N SER A 8 -22.60 4.32 13.90
CA SER A 8 -23.63 3.43 13.37
C SER A 8 -24.77 4.25 12.78
N GLY A 9 -24.91 4.19 11.46
CA GLY A 9 -25.94 4.87 10.70
C GLY A 9 -26.43 4.00 9.55
N GLN A 10 -27.56 3.35 9.82
CA GLN A 10 -28.52 2.71 8.91
C GLN A 10 -28.22 1.29 8.39
N ASN A 11 -29.21 0.44 8.69
CA ASN A 11 -29.39 -0.96 8.34
C ASN A 11 -29.02 -1.25 6.88
N VAL A 12 -28.16 -2.24 6.69
CA VAL A 12 -28.11 -3.01 5.45
C VAL A 12 -28.99 -4.22 5.70
N ASP A 13 -30.04 -4.37 4.90
CA ASP A 13 -31.02 -5.43 4.99
C ASP A 13 -30.37 -6.84 5.00
N PRO A 14 -31.00 -7.84 5.66
CA PRO A 14 -30.50 -9.20 5.65
C PRO A 14 -30.56 -9.75 4.22
N VAL A 15 -29.40 -10.12 3.68
CA VAL A 15 -29.28 -10.79 2.39
C VAL A 15 -29.96 -12.16 2.49
N GLY A 16 -30.99 -12.35 1.65
CA GLY A 16 -31.71 -13.62 1.50
C GLY A 16 -30.83 -14.75 0.92
N PRO A 17 -31.34 -15.99 0.89
CA PRO A 17 -30.53 -17.20 0.78
C PRO A 17 -30.06 -17.58 -0.64
N ASP A 18 -29.92 -16.64 -1.58
CA ASP A 18 -29.42 -16.94 -2.93
C ASP A 18 -28.04 -16.31 -3.18
N GLY A 19 -27.03 -17.17 -3.35
CA GLY A 19 -25.61 -16.84 -3.48
C GLY A 19 -25.22 -16.11 -4.76
N GLY A 20 -25.40 -14.78 -4.79
CA GLY A 20 -24.87 -13.90 -5.82
C GLY A 20 -23.54 -13.25 -5.42
N GLY A 21 -22.42 -13.92 -5.63
CA GLY A 21 -21.08 -13.31 -5.51
C GLY A 21 -20.91 -12.16 -6.52
N ARG A 22 -20.27 -11.05 -6.12
CA ARG A 22 -19.89 -9.98 -7.06
C ARG A 22 -19.03 -10.57 -8.18
N ARG A 23 -19.31 -10.16 -9.43
CA ARG A 23 -18.52 -10.58 -10.60
C ARG A 23 -17.11 -9.98 -10.51
N GLU A 24 -16.09 -10.84 -10.59
CA GLU A 24 -14.69 -10.42 -10.66
C GLU A 24 -14.43 -9.54 -11.89
N MET A 25 -13.84 -8.36 -11.66
CA MET A 25 -13.52 -7.39 -12.71
C MET A 25 -12.14 -7.65 -13.36
N VAL A 26 -11.26 -8.32 -12.63
CA VAL A 26 -9.91 -8.72 -13.06
C VAL A 26 -9.62 -10.13 -12.55
N PRO A 27 -8.73 -10.91 -13.19
CA PRO A 27 -8.44 -12.27 -12.75
C PRO A 27 -7.76 -12.35 -11.38
N ALA A 28 -6.82 -11.43 -11.13
CA ALA A 28 -6.04 -11.43 -9.91
C ALA A 28 -5.52 -10.04 -9.56
N MET A 29 -5.12 -9.88 -8.30
CA MET A 29 -4.35 -8.73 -7.82
C MET A 29 -3.09 -9.19 -7.08
N PHE A 30 -1.93 -8.73 -7.55
CA PHE A 30 -0.64 -8.99 -6.93
C PHE A 30 -0.14 -7.71 -6.24
N ILE A 31 0.19 -7.82 -4.95
CA ILE A 31 0.46 -6.66 -4.10
C ILE A 31 1.91 -6.71 -3.63
N PHE A 32 2.63 -5.61 -3.77
CA PHE A 32 4.01 -5.45 -3.35
C PHE A 32 4.13 -4.19 -2.52
N GLY A 33 4.80 -4.25 -1.39
CA GLY A 33 4.92 -3.07 -0.55
C GLY A 33 5.51 -3.29 0.81
N ASP A 34 5.19 -2.36 1.69
CA ASP A 34 5.59 -2.37 3.08
C ASP A 34 4.40 -2.57 4.04
N SER A 35 4.55 -2.13 5.29
CA SER A 35 3.56 -2.28 6.35
C SER A 35 2.20 -1.68 6.03
N LEU A 36 2.13 -0.67 5.16
CA LEU A 36 0.85 -0.02 4.82
C LEU A 36 -0.12 -0.95 4.09
N ILE A 37 0.40 -2.03 3.51
CA ILE A 37 -0.35 -3.01 2.72
C ILE A 37 0.09 -4.45 3.02
N ASP A 38 0.85 -4.69 4.08
CA ASP A 38 1.17 -6.04 4.57
C ASP A 38 -0.06 -6.64 5.27
N ASN A 39 -0.34 -7.90 5.00
CA ASN A 39 -1.45 -8.64 5.56
C ASN A 39 -1.06 -9.84 6.41
N GLY A 40 0.24 -10.06 6.66
CA GLY A 40 0.73 -11.15 7.51
C GLY A 40 2.08 -11.75 7.14
N ASN A 41 2.77 -11.27 6.09
CA ASN A 41 4.04 -11.89 5.65
C ASN A 41 5.17 -11.79 6.67
N ASN A 42 5.04 -10.89 7.65
CA ASN A 42 6.01 -10.74 8.73
C ASN A 42 5.74 -11.63 9.96
N ASN A 43 4.60 -12.33 10.03
CA ASN A 43 4.15 -13.03 11.23
C ASN A 43 5.16 -14.07 11.73
N ASP A 44 5.72 -14.85 10.81
CA ASP A 44 6.65 -15.96 11.14
C ASP A 44 8.14 -15.58 10.99
N LEU A 45 8.43 -14.34 10.59
CA LEU A 45 9.81 -13.87 10.50
C LEU A 45 10.36 -13.54 11.90
N PRO A 46 11.65 -13.76 12.18
CA PRO A 46 12.29 -13.20 13.37
C PRO A 46 12.52 -11.69 13.17
N SER A 47 11.46 -10.91 13.39
CA SER A 47 11.37 -9.48 13.09
C SER A 47 10.73 -8.70 14.24
N PHE A 48 11.17 -7.45 14.43
CA PHE A 48 10.46 -6.47 15.27
C PHE A 48 9.29 -5.79 14.55
N ALA A 49 9.18 -5.96 13.23
CA ALA A 49 8.14 -5.35 12.42
C ALA A 49 6.97 -6.33 12.27
N LYS A 50 6.18 -6.50 13.34
CA LYS A 50 4.99 -7.38 13.39
C LYS A 50 3.74 -6.65 13.88
N ALA A 51 2.58 -7.13 13.44
CA ALA A 51 1.24 -6.67 13.86
C ALA A 51 0.27 -7.84 14.08
N ASN A 52 0.77 -9.00 14.50
CA ASN A 52 -0.03 -10.19 14.84
C ASN A 52 -0.41 -10.24 16.33
N TYR A 53 -0.67 -9.09 16.93
CA TYR A 53 -1.06 -8.95 18.33
C TYR A 53 -2.07 -7.81 18.49
N PHE A 54 -2.90 -7.86 19.53
CA PHE A 54 -3.85 -6.78 19.80
C PHE A 54 -3.11 -5.46 20.12
N PRO A 55 -3.63 -4.31 19.66
CA PRO A 55 -4.98 -4.11 19.14
C PRO A 55 -5.09 -4.14 17.60
N TYR A 56 -4.07 -4.63 16.88
CA TYR A 56 -4.16 -4.83 15.44
C TYR A 56 -5.21 -5.91 15.10
N GLY A 57 -5.92 -5.73 13.98
CA GLY A 57 -6.96 -6.65 13.51
C GLY A 57 -8.18 -6.78 14.42
N ILE A 58 -8.42 -5.87 15.37
CA ILE A 58 -9.59 -5.92 16.27
C ILE A 58 -10.94 -5.88 15.54
N ASP A 59 -11.00 -5.34 14.32
CA ASP A 59 -12.22 -5.32 13.50
C ASP A 59 -12.43 -6.63 12.72
N PHE A 60 -11.46 -7.55 12.74
CA PHE A 60 -11.62 -8.90 12.19
C PHE A 60 -12.16 -9.84 13.26
N ASN A 61 -13.19 -10.63 12.92
CA ASN A 61 -13.74 -11.65 13.82
C ASN A 61 -12.68 -12.67 14.29
N GLY A 62 -11.64 -12.92 13.50
CA GLY A 62 -10.52 -13.82 13.82
C GLY A 62 -9.38 -13.20 14.61
N GLY A 63 -9.44 -11.90 14.91
CA GLY A 63 -8.38 -11.17 15.62
C GLY A 63 -7.21 -10.72 14.72
N PRO A 64 -6.02 -10.48 15.31
CA PRO A 64 -4.87 -9.92 14.61
C PRO A 64 -4.39 -10.78 13.44
N THR A 65 -4.43 -10.26 12.22
CA THR A 65 -3.96 -11.00 11.02
C THR A 65 -2.50 -10.70 10.66
N GLY A 66 -1.87 -9.71 11.28
CA GLY A 66 -0.59 -9.14 10.81
C GLY A 66 -0.73 -7.90 9.94
N ARG A 67 -1.96 -7.44 9.68
CA ARG A 67 -2.22 -6.10 9.12
C ARG A 67 -1.84 -5.06 10.14
N PHE A 68 -1.02 -4.10 9.72
CA PHE A 68 -0.75 -2.90 10.52
C PHE A 68 -1.97 -1.98 10.38
N SER A 69 -3.11 -2.40 10.91
CA SER A 69 -4.36 -1.65 11.02
C SER A 69 -5.30 -2.35 12.00
N ASN A 70 -6.42 -1.70 12.32
CA ASN A 70 -7.52 -2.32 13.05
C ASN A 70 -8.30 -3.32 12.19
N GLY A 71 -8.35 -3.07 10.89
CA GLY A 71 -9.11 -3.84 9.91
C GLY A 71 -8.43 -3.84 8.56
N TYR A 72 -9.22 -3.67 7.51
CA TYR A 72 -8.76 -3.68 6.12
C TYR A 72 -7.73 -2.58 5.83
N THR A 73 -6.70 -2.95 5.09
CA THR A 73 -5.79 -2.02 4.44
C THR A 73 -6.44 -1.47 3.16
N MET A 74 -5.79 -0.47 2.53
CA MET A 74 -6.28 0.09 1.26
C MET A 74 -6.40 -0.97 0.16
N VAL A 75 -5.49 -1.94 0.09
CA VAL A 75 -5.50 -2.99 -0.94
C VAL A 75 -6.58 -4.03 -0.69
N ASP A 76 -6.99 -4.25 0.56
CA ASP A 76 -8.13 -5.12 0.88
C ASP A 76 -9.44 -4.51 0.34
N GLU A 77 -9.64 -3.21 0.59
CA GLU A 77 -10.80 -2.46 0.07
C GLU A 77 -10.81 -2.44 -1.47
N ILE A 78 -9.64 -2.29 -2.11
CA ILE A 78 -9.51 -2.36 -3.57
C ILE A 78 -9.87 -3.76 -4.08
N ALA A 79 -9.44 -4.83 -3.40
CA ALA A 79 -9.78 -6.19 -3.78
C ALA A 79 -11.30 -6.41 -3.78
N GLU A 80 -11.98 -5.98 -2.71
CA GLU A 80 -13.44 -6.08 -2.60
C GLU A 80 -14.16 -5.29 -3.70
N LEU A 81 -13.68 -4.09 -4.02
CA LEU A 81 -14.23 -3.27 -5.11
C LEU A 81 -14.03 -3.91 -6.49
N LEU A 82 -12.97 -4.70 -6.66
CA LEU A 82 -12.71 -5.48 -7.88
C LEU A 82 -13.49 -6.80 -7.92
N GLY A 83 -14.25 -7.12 -6.88
CA GLY A 83 -14.99 -8.38 -6.75
C GLY A 83 -14.09 -9.59 -6.41
N LEU A 84 -12.85 -9.36 -5.99
CA LEU A 84 -11.92 -10.41 -5.56
C LEU A 84 -12.14 -10.77 -4.09
N PRO A 85 -11.80 -11.99 -3.66
CA PRO A 85 -11.67 -12.29 -2.23
C PRO A 85 -10.54 -11.45 -1.60
N LEU A 86 -10.48 -11.44 -0.26
CA LEU A 86 -9.31 -10.89 0.42
C LEU A 86 -8.06 -11.65 -0.05
N ILE A 87 -7.08 -10.90 -0.54
CA ILE A 87 -5.85 -11.46 -1.07
C ILE A 87 -5.02 -12.01 0.11
N PRO A 88 -4.61 -13.30 0.08
CA PRO A 88 -3.85 -13.90 1.17
C PRO A 88 -2.37 -13.46 1.16
N PRO A 89 -1.67 -13.52 2.31
CA PRO A 89 -0.22 -13.32 2.33
C PRO A 89 0.47 -14.47 1.59
N TYR A 90 1.59 -14.17 0.91
CA TYR A 90 2.41 -15.18 0.24
C TYR A 90 2.87 -16.30 1.18
N SER A 91 3.11 -15.98 2.45
CA SER A 91 3.53 -16.96 3.47
C SER A 91 2.50 -18.04 3.80
N GLU A 92 1.20 -17.78 3.61
CA GLU A 92 0.11 -18.72 3.93
C GLU A 92 -0.59 -19.26 2.67
N ALA A 93 -0.14 -18.81 1.50
CA ALA A 93 -0.78 -19.12 0.23
C ALA A 93 -0.64 -20.61 -0.15
N SER A 94 -1.76 -21.25 -0.46
CA SER A 94 -1.80 -22.61 -1.00
C SER A 94 -3.01 -22.83 -1.92
N GLY A 95 -2.90 -23.81 -2.81
CA GLY A 95 -4.00 -24.24 -3.69
C GLY A 95 -4.55 -23.13 -4.59
N ASP A 96 -5.88 -23.13 -4.75
CA ASP A 96 -6.59 -22.23 -5.67
C ASP A 96 -6.55 -20.76 -5.24
N ALA A 97 -6.21 -20.45 -3.99
CA ALA A 97 -6.14 -19.07 -3.50
C ALA A 97 -5.12 -18.23 -4.28
N VAL A 98 -4.08 -18.88 -4.82
CA VAL A 98 -3.04 -18.24 -5.65
C VAL A 98 -3.62 -17.69 -6.97
N LEU A 99 -4.73 -18.25 -7.45
CA LEU A 99 -5.33 -17.88 -8.74
C LEU A 99 -5.93 -16.46 -8.73
N HIS A 100 -6.35 -15.97 -7.56
CA HIS A 100 -6.91 -14.62 -7.37
C HIS A 100 -5.82 -13.59 -7.01
N GLY A 101 -4.57 -14.01 -6.93
CA GLY A 101 -3.41 -13.17 -6.63
C GLY A 101 -2.93 -13.31 -5.19
N LEU A 102 -1.76 -12.72 -4.91
CA LEU A 102 -1.06 -12.83 -3.62
C LEU A 102 -0.52 -11.49 -3.17
N ASN A 103 -0.44 -11.33 -1.86
CA ASN A 103 0.20 -10.20 -1.22
C ASN A 103 1.62 -10.58 -0.80
N TYR A 104 2.62 -9.90 -1.39
CA TYR A 104 4.03 -10.07 -1.10
C TYR A 104 4.60 -8.95 -0.21
N ALA A 105 3.77 -7.96 0.14
CA ALA A 105 4.20 -6.83 0.96
C ALA A 105 4.75 -7.32 2.31
N SER A 106 5.78 -6.64 2.79
CA SER A 106 6.45 -7.00 4.03
C SER A 106 6.81 -5.75 4.81
N ALA A 107 6.34 -5.72 6.03
CA ALA A 107 6.63 -4.68 6.98
C ALA A 107 8.13 -4.33 7.09
N ALA A 108 8.42 -3.02 7.13
CA ALA A 108 9.77 -2.41 7.08
C ALA A 108 10.54 -2.55 5.75
N ALA A 109 9.97 -3.16 4.71
CA ALA A 109 10.60 -3.22 3.40
C ALA A 109 10.71 -1.84 2.75
N GLY A 110 11.75 -1.68 1.92
CA GLY A 110 11.93 -0.54 1.03
C GLY A 110 12.35 -0.98 -0.37
N ILE A 111 12.58 0.02 -1.21
CA ILE A 111 13.10 -0.14 -2.57
C ILE A 111 14.53 -0.71 -2.52
N LEU A 112 15.35 -0.21 -1.60
CA LEU A 112 16.72 -0.70 -1.39
C LEU A 112 16.74 -1.94 -0.50
N ASP A 113 17.53 -2.94 -0.88
CA ASP A 113 17.72 -4.18 -0.11
C ASP A 113 18.42 -3.96 1.25
N ILE A 114 18.91 -2.76 1.55
CA ILE A 114 19.49 -2.41 2.85
C ILE A 114 18.47 -1.78 3.81
N THR A 115 17.36 -1.24 3.28
CA THR A 115 16.32 -0.58 4.06
C THR A 115 15.68 -1.55 5.05
N GLY A 116 15.38 -1.05 6.26
CA GLY A 116 14.67 -1.79 7.29
C GLY A 116 15.44 -2.93 7.97
N ARG A 117 16.76 -3.08 7.73
CA ARG A 117 17.58 -4.13 8.40
C ARG A 117 17.62 -3.98 9.91
N ASN A 118 17.39 -2.78 10.44
CA ASN A 118 17.27 -2.50 11.87
C ASN A 118 16.08 -3.21 12.55
N PHE A 119 15.17 -3.79 11.78
CA PHE A 119 14.07 -4.65 12.27
C PHE A 119 14.42 -6.14 12.28
N VAL A 120 15.69 -6.48 12.09
CA VAL A 120 16.24 -7.86 11.98
C VAL A 120 15.84 -8.50 10.64
N SER A 121 14.59 -8.91 10.50
CA SER A 121 14.10 -9.60 9.30
C SER A 121 12.95 -8.85 8.63
N ARG A 122 12.94 -8.90 7.31
CA ARG A 122 11.91 -8.34 6.41
C ARG A 122 12.21 -8.82 4.99
N ILE A 123 11.20 -8.79 4.12
CA ILE A 123 11.28 -9.22 2.71
C ILE A 123 11.42 -7.95 1.84
N PRO A 124 12.65 -7.57 1.40
CA PRO A 124 12.84 -6.36 0.60
C PRO A 124 12.25 -6.52 -0.81
N PHE A 125 12.06 -5.43 -1.55
CA PHE A 125 11.29 -5.46 -2.80
C PHE A 125 11.84 -6.45 -3.83
N ASN A 126 13.17 -6.57 -3.97
CA ASN A 126 13.77 -7.59 -4.86
C ASN A 126 13.35 -9.01 -4.46
N GLN A 127 13.27 -9.31 -3.17
CA GLN A 127 12.80 -10.62 -2.70
C GLN A 127 11.30 -10.80 -2.92
N GLN A 128 10.48 -9.75 -2.77
CA GLN A 128 9.06 -9.83 -3.10
C GLN A 128 8.84 -10.16 -4.58
N ILE A 129 9.64 -9.57 -5.48
CA ILE A 129 9.62 -9.91 -6.92
C ILE A 129 10.04 -11.36 -7.16
N ARG A 130 11.05 -11.86 -6.45
CA ARG A 130 11.43 -13.28 -6.51
C ARG A 130 10.31 -14.22 -6.02
N ASN A 131 9.60 -13.84 -4.95
CA ASN A 131 8.46 -14.61 -4.46
C ASN A 131 7.33 -14.65 -5.52
N PHE A 132 7.09 -13.54 -6.23
CA PHE A 132 6.17 -13.53 -7.36
C PHE A 132 6.64 -14.43 -8.51
N GLN A 133 7.94 -14.43 -8.84
CA GLN A 133 8.49 -15.35 -9.85
C GLN A 133 8.30 -16.83 -9.45
N ASN A 134 8.48 -17.17 -8.17
CA ASN A 134 8.20 -18.52 -7.67
C ASN A 134 6.72 -18.87 -7.83
N THR A 135 5.84 -17.92 -7.56
CA THR A 135 4.39 -18.08 -7.75
C THR A 135 4.05 -18.33 -9.22
N LEU A 136 4.66 -17.59 -10.14
CA LEU A 136 4.48 -17.81 -11.58
C LEU A 136 4.90 -19.21 -12.00
N ASN A 137 6.03 -19.72 -11.49
CA ASN A 137 6.47 -21.08 -11.77
C ASN A 137 5.42 -22.10 -11.29
N GLN A 138 4.92 -21.94 -10.06
CA GLN A 138 3.91 -22.84 -9.49
C GLN A 138 2.59 -22.86 -10.27
N ILE A 139 2.07 -21.71 -10.71
CA ILE A 139 0.81 -21.66 -11.45
C ILE A 139 0.96 -22.06 -12.93
N THR A 140 2.17 -21.96 -13.48
CA THR A 140 2.44 -22.37 -14.87
C THR A 140 2.27 -23.87 -15.05
N ASP A 141 2.62 -24.66 -14.04
CA ASP A 141 2.44 -26.10 -14.05
C ASP A 141 0.96 -26.49 -14.13
N ASN A 142 0.06 -25.67 -13.57
CA ASN A 142 -1.37 -25.94 -13.51
C ASN A 142 -2.16 -25.38 -14.73
N LEU A 143 -1.87 -24.14 -15.14
CA LEU A 143 -2.65 -23.43 -16.17
C LEU A 143 -2.02 -23.47 -17.57
N GLY A 144 -0.76 -23.90 -17.67
CA GLY A 144 0.06 -23.79 -18.87
C GLY A 144 0.48 -22.35 -19.19
N ALA A 145 1.58 -22.21 -19.91
CA ALA A 145 2.23 -20.91 -20.16
C ALA A 145 1.31 -19.86 -20.80
N MET A 146 0.48 -20.26 -21.77
CA MET A 146 -0.46 -19.34 -22.43
C MET A 146 -1.59 -18.86 -21.50
N GLY A 147 -2.08 -19.74 -20.63
CA GLY A 147 -3.11 -19.42 -19.64
C GLY A 147 -2.60 -18.40 -18.64
N VAL A 148 -1.40 -18.67 -18.08
CA VAL A 148 -0.72 -17.75 -17.15
C VAL A 148 -0.45 -16.40 -17.79
N ALA A 149 0.16 -16.36 -18.98
CA ALA A 149 0.47 -15.09 -19.65
C ALA A 149 -0.78 -14.22 -19.85
N ARG A 150 -1.92 -14.85 -20.21
CA ARG A 150 -3.21 -14.16 -20.38
C ARG A 150 -3.78 -13.64 -19.06
N ALA A 151 -3.72 -14.45 -17.99
CA ALA A 151 -4.21 -14.06 -16.67
C ALA A 151 -3.37 -12.92 -16.09
N ILE A 152 -2.04 -13.07 -16.09
CA ILE A 152 -1.10 -12.08 -15.56
C ILE A 152 -1.20 -10.74 -16.28
N GLY A 153 -1.26 -10.75 -17.63
CA GLY A 153 -1.39 -9.51 -18.41
C GLY A 153 -2.71 -8.75 -18.17
N LYS A 154 -3.75 -9.42 -17.62
CA LYS A 154 -5.03 -8.80 -17.27
C LYS A 154 -5.16 -8.41 -15.81
N SER A 155 -4.29 -8.93 -14.95
CA SER A 155 -4.27 -8.73 -13.49
C SER A 155 -3.73 -7.35 -13.10
N ILE A 156 -4.03 -6.94 -11.87
CA ILE A 156 -3.55 -5.67 -11.29
C ILE A 156 -2.31 -5.92 -10.45
N PHE A 157 -1.30 -5.06 -10.61
CA PHE A 157 -0.08 -5.03 -9.81
C PHE A 157 -0.09 -3.76 -8.98
N PHE A 158 -0.37 -3.88 -7.69
CA PHE A 158 -0.32 -2.74 -6.77
C PHE A 158 1.06 -2.69 -6.12
N VAL A 159 1.74 -1.54 -6.20
CA VAL A 159 3.05 -1.35 -5.58
C VAL A 159 3.06 -0.08 -4.73
N GLY A 160 3.31 -0.25 -3.42
CA GLY A 160 3.44 0.86 -2.47
C GLY A 160 4.76 0.74 -1.70
N MET A 161 5.77 1.49 -2.12
CA MET A 161 7.15 1.39 -1.63
C MET A 161 7.80 2.77 -1.53
N GLY A 162 8.80 2.90 -0.66
CA GLY A 162 9.70 4.06 -0.59
C GLY A 162 9.70 4.80 0.75
N SER A 163 8.62 4.75 1.53
CA SER A 163 8.55 5.46 2.82
C SER A 163 9.64 4.99 3.80
N ASN A 164 9.93 3.69 3.84
CA ASN A 164 10.97 3.15 4.71
C ASN A 164 12.39 3.51 4.24
N ASP A 165 12.62 3.77 2.95
CA ASP A 165 13.94 4.22 2.47
C ASP A 165 14.27 5.61 3.02
N TYR A 166 13.26 6.43 3.27
CA TYR A 166 13.44 7.69 3.97
C TYR A 166 13.46 7.55 5.49
N LEU A 167 12.54 6.78 6.09
CA LEU A 167 12.42 6.68 7.56
C LEU A 167 13.47 5.80 8.21
N ASN A 168 13.68 4.61 7.64
CA ASN A 168 14.49 3.54 8.17
C ASN A 168 15.82 3.38 7.39
N ASN A 169 16.22 4.44 6.70
CA ASN A 169 17.54 4.57 6.08
C ASN A 169 17.98 6.05 6.03
N TYR A 170 17.39 6.91 5.18
CA TYR A 170 17.86 8.30 5.03
C TYR A 170 17.88 9.11 6.34
N LEU A 171 16.75 9.16 7.05
CA LEU A 171 16.58 9.96 8.27
C LEU A 171 17.11 9.26 9.53
N MET A 172 17.54 8.01 9.41
CA MET A 172 17.85 7.18 10.57
C MET A 172 19.33 7.35 10.96
N PRO A 173 19.66 7.74 12.21
CA PRO A 173 21.03 8.14 12.58
C PRO A 173 22.12 7.09 12.39
N ASN A 174 21.77 5.80 12.41
CA ASN A 174 22.72 4.70 12.25
C ASN A 174 23.04 4.38 10.77
N TYR A 175 22.53 5.16 9.82
CA TYR A 175 22.86 5.06 8.41
C TYR A 175 23.59 6.33 7.93
N PRO A 176 24.64 6.21 7.10
CA PRO A 176 25.38 7.37 6.60
C PRO A 176 24.65 8.11 5.48
N THR A 177 23.49 7.62 5.03
CA THR A 177 22.80 8.05 3.81
C THR A 177 22.58 9.56 3.74
N LYS A 178 22.09 10.20 4.81
CA LYS A 178 21.91 11.67 4.85
C LYS A 178 23.20 12.47 4.69
N ASN A 179 24.35 11.89 5.06
CA ASN A 179 25.66 12.52 4.90
C ASN A 179 26.25 12.29 3.50
N GLN A 180 25.71 11.34 2.74
CA GLN A 180 26.18 10.97 1.40
C GLN A 180 25.32 11.57 0.29
N TYR A 181 24.03 11.79 0.56
CA TYR A 181 23.06 12.21 -0.44
C TYR A 181 22.21 13.38 0.06
N ASN A 182 22.03 14.39 -0.80
CA ASN A 182 20.93 15.34 -0.62
C ASN A 182 19.58 14.73 -1.07
N ALA A 183 18.50 15.50 -0.92
CA ALA A 183 17.14 15.05 -1.25
C ALA A 183 17.00 14.53 -2.70
N GLN A 184 17.53 15.28 -3.68
CA GLN A 184 17.44 14.91 -5.09
C GLN A 184 18.28 13.68 -5.40
N GLN A 185 19.55 13.65 -4.95
CA GLN A 185 20.45 12.53 -5.22
C GLN A 185 19.93 11.21 -4.64
N PHE A 186 19.30 11.26 -3.46
CA PHE A 186 18.69 10.06 -2.88
C PHE A 186 17.43 9.64 -3.64
N ALA A 187 16.58 10.59 -4.05
CA ALA A 187 15.44 10.29 -4.90
C ALA A 187 15.84 9.67 -6.25
N ASP A 188 16.91 10.16 -6.87
CA ASP A 188 17.46 9.62 -8.12
C ASP A 188 17.93 8.17 -7.92
N LEU A 189 18.67 7.90 -6.84
CA LEU A 189 19.10 6.55 -6.47
C LEU A 189 17.91 5.59 -6.30
N LEU A 190 16.89 6.00 -5.54
CA LEU A 190 15.70 5.18 -5.32
C LEU A 190 14.94 4.92 -6.62
N VAL A 191 14.71 5.95 -7.45
CA VAL A 191 13.98 5.78 -8.70
C VAL A 191 14.76 4.97 -9.73
N GLN A 192 16.09 5.05 -9.76
CA GLN A 192 16.92 4.17 -10.58
C GLN A 192 16.72 2.70 -10.21
N GLN A 193 16.78 2.37 -8.92
CA GLN A 193 16.54 1.00 -8.45
C GLN A 193 15.09 0.57 -8.70
N TYR A 194 14.13 1.46 -8.45
CA TYR A 194 12.71 1.17 -8.61
C TYR A 194 12.34 0.92 -10.07
N ASN A 195 12.96 1.66 -11.00
CA ASN A 195 12.81 1.46 -12.44
C ASN A 195 13.21 0.02 -12.84
N GLN A 196 14.36 -0.44 -12.38
CA GLN A 196 14.86 -1.79 -12.68
C GLN A 196 13.88 -2.85 -12.15
N GLN A 197 13.42 -2.70 -10.91
CA GLN A 197 12.49 -3.62 -10.26
C GLN A 197 11.13 -3.70 -10.97
N LEU A 198 10.56 -2.56 -11.35
CA LEU A 198 9.30 -2.52 -12.10
C LEU A 198 9.47 -3.07 -13.53
N THR A 199 10.62 -2.83 -14.15
CA THR A 199 10.98 -3.43 -15.44
C THR A 199 11.06 -4.95 -15.33
N THR A 200 11.61 -5.49 -14.24
CA THR A 200 11.59 -6.94 -13.97
C THR A 200 10.16 -7.48 -13.89
N LEU A 201 9.27 -6.83 -13.15
CA LEU A 201 7.86 -7.24 -13.09
C LEU A 201 7.19 -7.20 -14.47
N TYR A 202 7.45 -6.16 -15.27
CA TYR A 202 6.96 -6.09 -16.65
C TYR A 202 7.47 -7.25 -17.51
N ASN A 203 8.76 -7.59 -17.40
CA ASN A 203 9.36 -8.72 -18.11
C ASN A 203 8.79 -10.08 -17.65
N LEU A 204 8.30 -10.17 -16.41
CA LEU A 204 7.55 -11.32 -15.88
C LEU A 204 6.07 -11.36 -16.33
N GLY A 205 5.64 -10.43 -17.19
CA GLY A 205 4.32 -10.44 -17.81
C GLY A 205 3.33 -9.43 -17.23
N ALA A 206 3.69 -8.71 -16.16
CA ALA A 206 2.82 -7.69 -15.58
C ALA A 206 2.56 -6.56 -16.59
N ARG A 207 1.31 -6.10 -16.67
CA ARG A 207 0.91 -5.04 -17.62
C ARG A 207 0.14 -3.90 -16.98
N LYS A 208 -0.64 -4.12 -15.93
CA LYS A 208 -1.44 -3.07 -15.30
C LYS A 208 -0.90 -2.78 -13.90
N PHE A 209 -0.30 -1.62 -13.73
CA PHE A 209 0.35 -1.21 -12.49
C PHE A 209 -0.38 -0.04 -11.84
N VAL A 210 -0.55 -0.13 -10.52
CA VAL A 210 -0.95 0.96 -9.65
C VAL A 210 0.23 1.25 -8.74
N LEU A 211 0.87 2.41 -8.91
CA LEU A 211 1.98 2.83 -8.04
C LEU A 211 1.48 3.87 -7.05
N ALA A 212 1.57 3.56 -5.77
CA ALA A 212 1.29 4.52 -4.71
C ALA A 212 2.52 5.40 -4.48
N GLY A 213 2.33 6.72 -4.63
CA GLY A 213 3.32 7.70 -4.22
C GLY A 213 3.48 7.77 -2.70
N LEU A 214 4.50 8.48 -2.24
CA LEU A 214 4.68 8.72 -0.81
C LEU A 214 3.64 9.73 -0.32
N GLY A 215 3.09 9.46 0.87
CA GLY A 215 2.20 10.36 1.58
C GLY A 215 2.94 11.49 2.31
N LEU A 216 2.23 12.22 3.17
CA LEU A 216 2.80 13.27 4.01
C LEU A 216 3.68 12.69 5.11
N MET A 217 4.95 12.44 4.80
CA MET A 217 5.88 11.80 5.72
C MET A 217 6.13 12.63 6.99
N GLY A 218 6.07 13.95 6.91
CA GLY A 218 6.19 14.84 8.07
C GLY A 218 5.03 14.72 9.05
N CYS A 219 3.89 14.19 8.62
CA CYS A 219 2.69 13.98 9.44
C CYS A 219 2.60 12.56 10.02
N ILE A 220 3.61 11.73 9.81
CA ILE A 220 3.65 10.41 10.40
C ILE A 220 3.84 10.53 11.92
N PRO A 221 3.13 9.75 12.76
CA PRO A 221 3.19 9.83 14.22
C PRO A 221 4.60 9.87 14.81
N SER A 222 5.55 9.14 14.22
CA SER A 222 6.95 9.12 14.62
C SER A 222 7.70 10.43 14.43
N ILE A 223 7.35 11.16 13.39
CA ILE A 223 7.88 12.49 13.09
C ILE A 223 7.11 13.54 13.88
N LEU A 224 5.78 13.41 13.98
CA LEU A 224 4.94 14.28 14.80
C LEU A 224 5.35 14.28 16.27
N ALA A 225 5.72 13.13 16.82
CA ALA A 225 6.19 13.00 18.21
C ALA A 225 7.49 13.78 18.50
N GLN A 226 8.25 14.13 17.46
CA GLN A 226 9.46 14.97 17.60
C GLN A 226 9.14 16.47 17.63
N SER A 227 7.89 16.84 17.31
CA SER A 227 7.42 18.23 17.34
C SER A 227 6.73 18.51 18.68
N PRO A 228 7.25 19.43 19.51
CA PRO A 228 6.60 19.83 20.75
C PRO A 228 5.19 20.39 20.54
N ALA A 229 4.92 20.95 19.35
CA ALA A 229 3.63 21.49 18.96
C ALA A 229 2.71 20.46 18.28
N GLY A 230 3.16 19.21 18.09
CA GLY A 230 2.40 18.18 17.37
C GLY A 230 2.13 18.52 15.90
N GLN A 231 3.00 19.32 15.29
CA GLN A 231 2.88 19.78 13.91
C GLN A 231 3.68 18.91 12.94
N CYS A 232 3.16 18.75 11.73
CA CYS A 232 3.87 18.03 10.67
C CYS A 232 5.21 18.71 10.34
N SER A 233 6.26 17.93 10.11
CA SER A 233 7.55 18.46 9.68
C SER A 233 7.55 18.80 8.19
N GLU A 234 7.53 20.08 7.86
CA GLU A 234 7.57 20.53 6.46
C GLU A 234 8.91 20.19 5.79
N ALA A 235 10.01 20.22 6.55
CA ALA A 235 11.32 19.79 6.03
C ALA A 235 11.30 18.31 5.57
N VAL A 236 10.62 17.43 6.30
CA VAL A 236 10.45 16.02 5.92
C VAL A 236 9.48 15.88 4.74
N ASN A 237 8.42 16.68 4.68
CA ASN A 237 7.52 16.68 3.52
C ASN A 237 8.25 17.15 2.25
N GLN A 238 9.13 18.14 2.34
CA GLN A 238 9.91 18.65 1.21
C GLN A 238 10.99 17.66 0.75
N LEU A 239 11.61 16.94 1.69
CA LEU A 239 12.64 15.93 1.41
C LEU A 239 12.20 14.87 0.38
N ILE A 240 10.92 14.50 0.39
CA ILE A 240 10.39 13.42 -0.45
C ILE A 240 9.80 13.87 -1.78
N LEU A 241 9.63 15.19 -1.99
CA LEU A 241 9.04 15.73 -3.22
C LEU A 241 9.79 15.28 -4.47
N PRO A 242 11.13 15.32 -4.52
CA PRO A 242 11.88 14.82 -5.67
C PRO A 242 11.54 13.37 -6.04
N PHE A 243 11.34 12.50 -5.04
CA PHE A 243 11.01 11.10 -5.31
C PHE A 243 9.65 10.94 -5.98
N ASN A 244 8.61 11.61 -5.48
CA ASN A 244 7.28 11.53 -6.08
C ASN A 244 7.27 12.07 -7.52
N GLU A 245 7.98 13.16 -7.80
CA GLU A 245 8.09 13.71 -9.16
C GLU A 245 8.91 12.81 -10.10
N ASN A 246 10.01 12.26 -9.61
CA ASN A 246 10.83 11.31 -10.36
C ASN A 246 10.05 10.01 -10.67
N VAL A 247 9.23 9.51 -9.74
CA VAL A 247 8.36 8.35 -9.98
C VAL A 247 7.33 8.64 -11.06
N LYS A 248 6.65 9.79 -11.02
CA LYS A 248 5.71 10.19 -12.10
C LYS A 248 6.41 10.24 -13.46
N THR A 249 7.61 10.82 -13.51
CA THR A 249 8.42 10.88 -14.74
C THR A 249 8.79 9.49 -15.25
N MET A 250 9.25 8.61 -14.37
CA MET A 250 9.55 7.20 -14.69
C MET A 250 8.31 6.47 -15.23
N MET A 251 7.14 6.66 -14.62
CA MET A 251 5.89 6.05 -15.08
C MET A 251 5.45 6.55 -16.45
N ASN A 252 5.61 7.84 -16.74
CA ASN A 252 5.34 8.39 -18.06
C ASN A 252 6.26 7.77 -19.13
N ASN A 253 7.52 7.54 -18.79
CA ASN A 253 8.45 6.83 -19.65
C ASN A 253 8.03 5.37 -19.87
N PHE A 254 7.56 4.67 -18.85
CA PHE A 254 7.02 3.31 -19.01
C PHE A 254 5.76 3.27 -19.88
N ASN A 255 4.80 4.16 -19.64
CA ASN A 255 3.57 4.23 -20.45
C ASN A 255 3.86 4.53 -21.93
N THR A 256 4.93 5.25 -22.23
CA THR A 256 5.36 5.55 -23.61
C THR A 256 6.11 4.37 -24.24
N ASN A 257 6.99 3.70 -23.48
CA ASN A 257 8.01 2.81 -24.05
C ASN A 257 7.79 1.31 -23.77
N LEU A 258 6.83 0.92 -22.92
CA LEU A 258 6.54 -0.49 -22.62
C LEU A 258 5.21 -0.93 -23.25
N PRO A 259 5.25 -1.67 -24.38
CA PRO A 259 4.04 -2.06 -25.10
C PRO A 259 3.03 -2.81 -24.24
N GLY A 260 1.78 -2.34 -24.29
CA GLY A 260 0.66 -2.93 -23.55
C GLY A 260 0.71 -2.72 -22.05
N ALA A 261 1.74 -2.04 -21.51
CA ALA A 261 1.76 -1.66 -20.11
C ALA A 261 0.90 -0.41 -19.88
N ARG A 262 0.31 -0.33 -18.69
CA ARG A 262 -0.41 0.83 -18.20
C ARG A 262 -0.11 1.02 -16.73
N PHE A 263 0.52 2.14 -16.43
CA PHE A 263 0.89 2.59 -15.09
C PHE A 263 -0.04 3.74 -14.70
N ILE A 264 -0.69 3.62 -13.54
CA ILE A 264 -1.47 4.69 -12.92
C ILE A 264 -0.86 5.08 -11.58
N TYR A 265 -0.82 6.38 -11.31
CA TYR A 265 -0.23 6.94 -10.10
C TYR A 265 -1.33 7.24 -9.09
N LEU A 266 -1.20 6.70 -7.89
CA LEU A 266 -2.05 7.04 -6.76
C LEU A 266 -1.37 8.14 -5.93
N ASP A 267 -1.96 9.34 -5.99
CA ASP A 267 -1.44 10.51 -5.28
C ASP A 267 -1.85 10.50 -3.80
N VAL A 268 -1.11 9.71 -3.02
CA VAL A 268 -1.31 9.56 -1.59
C VAL A 268 -1.08 10.88 -0.85
N THR A 269 -0.14 11.72 -1.29
CA THR A 269 0.07 13.06 -0.72
C THR A 269 -1.19 13.91 -0.81
N ARG A 270 -1.80 14.00 -2.00
CA ARG A 270 -3.04 14.76 -2.20
C ARG A 270 -4.20 14.18 -1.37
N MET A 271 -4.33 12.86 -1.33
CA MET A 271 -5.35 12.20 -0.51
C MET A 271 -5.22 12.59 0.97
N PHE A 272 -4.02 12.50 1.54
CA PHE A 272 -3.82 12.88 2.95
C PHE A 272 -4.02 14.37 3.21
N ARG A 273 -3.57 15.26 2.31
CA ARG A 273 -3.82 16.70 2.45
C ARG A 273 -5.31 17.00 2.53
N GLU A 274 -6.11 16.36 1.67
CA GLU A 274 -7.57 16.53 1.65
C GLU A 274 -8.21 16.01 2.94
N ILE A 275 -7.84 14.83 3.42
CA ILE A 275 -8.35 14.29 4.69
C ILE A 275 -8.00 15.19 5.87
N LEU A 276 -6.77 15.69 5.94
CA LEU A 276 -6.34 16.51 7.08
C LEU A 276 -7.04 17.87 7.07
N ALA A 277 -7.21 18.47 5.88
CA ALA A 277 -7.92 19.74 5.73
C ALA A 277 -9.42 19.61 6.02
N ASN A 278 -10.06 18.51 5.59
CA ASN A 278 -11.50 18.29 5.66
C ASN A 278 -11.88 17.13 6.58
N SER A 279 -11.11 16.90 7.64
CA SER A 279 -11.17 15.73 8.52
C SER A 279 -12.58 15.42 9.03
N ALA A 280 -13.32 16.44 9.49
CA ALA A 280 -14.69 16.29 9.96
C ALA A 280 -15.65 15.77 8.87
N ALA A 281 -15.48 16.19 7.60
CA ALA A 281 -16.29 15.72 6.47
C ALA A 281 -16.03 14.23 6.17
N TYR A 282 -14.85 13.73 6.50
CA TYR A 282 -14.51 12.31 6.43
C TYR A 282 -14.81 11.54 7.74
N GLY A 283 -15.38 12.21 8.75
CA GLY A 283 -15.76 11.61 10.03
C GLY A 283 -14.62 11.51 11.06
N PHE A 284 -13.51 12.22 10.83
CA PHE A 284 -12.39 12.29 11.77
C PHE A 284 -12.56 13.45 12.75
N SER A 285 -12.43 13.17 14.04
CA SER A 285 -12.36 14.19 15.11
C SER A 285 -10.96 14.36 15.70
N VAL A 286 -10.07 13.39 15.50
CA VAL A 286 -8.69 13.38 15.99
C VAL A 286 -7.77 12.98 14.83
N ILE A 287 -6.82 13.84 14.49
CA ILE A 287 -5.92 13.67 13.33
C ILE A 287 -4.42 13.64 13.69
N ASN A 288 -4.08 13.94 14.95
CA ASN A 288 -2.70 14.15 15.39
C ASN A 288 -2.25 13.20 16.51
N ARG A 289 -3.05 12.17 16.84
CA ARG A 289 -2.75 11.27 17.97
C ARG A 289 -2.99 9.80 17.67
N GLY A 290 -2.13 9.00 18.29
CA GLY A 290 -2.25 7.56 18.53
C GLY A 290 -3.59 7.17 19.16
N CYS A 291 -4.28 6.14 18.68
CA CYS A 291 -5.49 5.63 19.31
C CYS A 291 -5.27 4.34 20.14
N CYS A 292 -4.22 3.56 19.88
CA CYS A 292 -3.57 2.73 20.90
C CYS A 292 -2.04 2.84 20.80
N GLY A 293 -1.36 2.33 21.84
CA GLY A 293 0.02 2.61 22.21
C GLY A 293 0.05 3.37 23.54
N ILE A 294 1.05 3.10 24.39
CA ILE A 294 1.27 3.87 25.61
C ILE A 294 1.58 5.30 25.15
N GLY A 295 0.92 6.30 25.72
CA GLY A 295 1.21 7.70 25.43
C GLY A 295 2.72 7.94 25.49
N GLU A 296 3.27 8.43 24.38
CA GLU A 296 4.69 8.46 24.01
C GLU A 296 5.25 7.14 23.43
N ILE A 297 5.30 7.09 22.09
CA ILE A 297 6.32 6.34 21.33
C ILE A 297 6.15 4.81 21.35
N GLU A 298 5.24 4.29 20.52
CA GLU A 298 5.51 3.04 19.80
C GLU A 298 5.61 3.32 18.29
N VAL A 299 6.72 3.98 17.99
CA VAL A 299 7.22 4.30 16.66
C VAL A 299 7.99 3.09 16.18
N ARG A 300 7.31 2.05 15.70
CA ARG A 300 8.03 1.01 14.96
C ARG A 300 7.40 0.55 13.67
N LEU A 301 6.12 0.79 13.41
CA LEU A 301 5.60 0.64 12.05
C LEU A 301 4.30 1.42 11.84
N HIS A 302 4.13 1.99 10.65
CA HIS A 302 3.16 3.04 10.41
C HIS A 302 1.84 2.48 9.90
N VAL A 303 0.77 3.01 10.48
CA VAL A 303 -0.62 2.67 10.17
C VAL A 303 -1.39 3.95 9.97
N PHE A 304 -1.77 4.19 8.72
CA PHE A 304 -2.96 4.94 8.38
C PHE A 304 -3.59 4.21 7.20
N HIS A 305 -4.79 3.66 7.39
CA HIS A 305 -5.91 3.58 6.45
C HIS A 305 -6.79 2.36 6.74
N SER A 306 -8.07 2.62 7.00
CA SER A 306 -9.23 1.74 6.71
C SER A 306 -10.46 2.68 6.68
N ARG A 307 -11.33 2.59 5.66
CA ARG A 307 -12.56 3.41 5.41
C ARG A 307 -12.51 4.70 4.58
N LEU A 308 -11.45 5.02 3.83
CA LEU A 308 -11.47 6.23 2.99
C LEU A 308 -12.00 6.01 1.56
N LEU A 309 -11.82 4.82 0.97
CA LEU A 309 -12.15 4.61 -0.45
C LEU A 309 -13.65 4.65 -0.75
N VAL A 310 -14.50 4.20 0.19
CA VAL A 310 -15.96 4.16 0.01
C VAL A 310 -16.59 5.56 -0.07
N ARG A 311 -16.02 6.58 0.59
CA ARG A 311 -16.58 7.95 0.56
C ARG A 311 -16.10 8.79 -0.63
N ILE A 312 -14.91 8.54 -1.17
CA ILE A 312 -14.39 9.28 -2.33
C ILE A 312 -15.20 8.94 -3.59
N GLY A 313 -15.64 7.68 -3.75
CA GLY A 313 -16.50 7.27 -4.87
C GLY A 313 -17.91 7.89 -4.83
N ASN A 314 -18.47 8.11 -3.64
CA ASN A 314 -19.81 8.70 -3.51
C ASN A 314 -19.85 10.23 -3.71
N ASN A 315 -18.75 10.94 -3.43
CA ASN A 315 -18.69 12.39 -3.65
C ASN A 315 -18.46 12.78 -5.12
N THR A 316 -17.96 11.88 -5.97
CA THR A 316 -17.84 12.15 -7.42
C THR A 316 -19.12 11.84 -8.20
N SER A 317 -20.01 10.99 -7.66
CA SER A 317 -21.31 10.67 -8.29
C SER A 317 -22.41 11.70 -8.04
N SER A 318 -22.26 12.61 -7.07
CA SER A 318 -23.27 13.65 -6.79
C SER A 318 -23.08 14.95 -7.60
N GLY A 319 -22.13 14.99 -8.55
CA GLY A 319 -21.81 16.17 -9.37
C GLY A 319 -22.17 16.09 -10.85
N MET A 320 -22.81 15.02 -11.32
CA MET A 320 -23.15 14.84 -12.75
C MET A 320 -24.65 14.52 -12.92
N HIS A 321 -25.51 15.52 -12.74
CA HIS A 321 -26.79 15.59 -13.45
C HIS A 321 -27.30 17.04 -13.56
N SER A 322 -27.87 17.34 -14.74
CA SER A 322 -28.21 18.66 -15.29
C SER A 322 -26.97 19.47 -15.69
N THR A 323 -26.65 19.62 -16.98
CA THR A 323 -27.48 20.35 -17.93
C THR A 323 -27.13 19.92 -19.35
N GLN A 324 -28.04 19.24 -20.03
CA GLN A 324 -28.15 19.32 -21.49
C GLN A 324 -29.46 20.05 -21.76
N GLN A 325 -29.38 21.29 -22.27
CA GLN A 325 -30.33 21.81 -23.24
C GLN A 325 -29.81 23.09 -23.91
N LYS A 326 -29.69 22.98 -25.24
CA LYS A 326 -29.85 24.00 -26.29
C LYS A 326 -28.65 24.87 -26.70
N LEU A 327 -28.35 24.66 -27.99
CA LEU A 327 -27.53 25.38 -28.97
C LEU A 327 -26.02 25.10 -28.92
#